data_AF-A0A355AHK0-F1
#
_entry.id   AF-A0A355AHK0-F1
#
_cell.length_a   1.000
_cell.length_b   1.000
_cell.length_c   1.000
_cell.angle_alpha   90.00
_cell.angle_beta   90.00
_cell.angle_gamma   90.00
#
_symmetry.space_group_name_H-M   'P 1'
#
loop_
_entity.id
_entity.type
_entity.pdbx_description
1 polymer ?
#
loop_
_entity_poly.entity_id
_entity_poly.type
_entity_poly.pdbx_seq_one_letter_code
_entity_poly.pdbx_strand_id
1 'polypeptide(L)'
;MDLIILYLFYIWIVLIHAFFIGVSAFSIWGKTLIKKTAWKVILLLTIPLVFLEFYWIPFVKILGFQLYTDNPELLVYFNTDSQTNLVDLFKLRWLHLFVFLIGGYISYRIGKWVYLKTLSNIK
;
A
#
# COMPACT_ATOMS: atom_id res chain seq x y z
N MET A 1 -0.84 -0.14 -21.82
CA MET A 1 0.35 0.36 -21.11
C MET A 1 -0.07 1.16 -19.88
N ASP A 2 -1.01 2.08 -20.04
CA ASP A 2 -1.50 3.01 -19.00
C ASP A 2 -2.04 2.30 -17.76
N LEU A 3 -2.79 1.21 -17.95
CA LEU A 3 -3.29 0.38 -16.85
C LEU A 3 -2.18 -0.21 -15.99
N ILE A 4 -1.09 -0.69 -16.63
CA ILE A 4 0.05 -1.29 -15.94
C ILE A 4 0.76 -0.22 -15.11
N ILE A 5 0.92 0.99 -15.66
CA ILE A 5 1.52 2.12 -14.95
C ILE A 5 0.70 2.46 -13.70
N LEU A 6 -0.64 2.50 -13.81
CA LEU A 6 -1.51 2.74 -12.66
C LEU A 6 -1.36 1.69 -11.57
N TYR A 7 -1.32 0.41 -11.93
CA TYR A 7 -1.10 -0.68 -10.96
C TYR A 7 0.31 -0.68 -10.36
N LEU A 8 1.35 -0.38 -11.14
CA LEU A 8 2.72 -0.26 -10.63
C LEU A 8 2.84 0.91 -9.65
N PHE A 9 2.23 2.04 -9.97
CA PHE A 9 2.18 3.21 -9.08
C PHE A 9 1.44 2.88 -7.78
N TYR A 10 0.29 2.22 -7.88
CA TYR A 10 -0.45 1.75 -6.71
C TYR A 10 0.37 0.80 -5.83
N ILE A 11 1.03 -0.21 -6.41
CA ILE A 11 1.90 -1.14 -5.67
C ILE A 11 3.02 -0.36 -4.98
N TRP A 12 3.61 0.62 -5.66
CA TRP A 12 4.66 1.46 -5.09
C TRP A 12 4.17 2.26 -3.86
N ILE A 13 2.97 2.86 -3.94
CA ILE A 13 2.34 3.53 -2.79
C ILE A 13 2.17 2.55 -1.62
N VAL A 14 1.63 1.35 -1.87
CA VAL A 14 1.44 0.33 -0.82
C VAL A 14 2.77 -0.05 -0.17
N LEU A 15 3.83 -0.27 -0.97
CA LEU A 15 5.14 -0.65 -0.46
C LEU A 15 5.76 0.42 0.45
N ILE A 16 5.63 1.69 0.06
CA ILE A 16 6.11 2.82 0.89
C ILE A 16 5.37 2.88 2.21
N HIS A 17 4.04 2.82 2.17
CA HIS A 17 3.23 2.84 3.40
C HIS A 17 3.53 1.62 4.26
N ALA A 18 3.72 0.44 3.66
CA ALA A 18 4.10 -0.77 4.38
C ALA A 18 5.43 -0.59 5.12
N PHE A 19 6.42 0.03 4.49
CA PHE A 19 7.69 0.36 5.14
C PHE A 19 7.47 1.27 6.36
N PHE A 20 6.79 2.41 6.18
CA PHE A 20 6.58 3.38 7.25
C PHE A 20 5.74 2.82 8.40
N ILE A 21 4.67 2.08 8.10
CA ILE A 21 3.82 1.40 9.08
C ILE A 21 4.65 0.40 9.89
N GLY A 22 5.47 -0.42 9.22
CA GLY A 22 6.33 -1.39 9.88
C GLY A 22 7.34 -0.74 10.83
N VAL A 23 8.09 0.25 10.34
CA VAL A 23 9.10 0.96 11.13
C VAL A 23 8.47 1.70 12.31
N SER A 24 7.35 2.39 12.10
CA SER A 24 6.68 3.16 13.14
C SER A 24 6.10 2.25 14.23
N ALA A 25 5.39 1.19 13.83
CA ALA A 25 4.78 0.26 14.77
C ALA A 25 5.84 -0.45 15.64
N PHE A 26 6.97 -0.85 15.06
CA PHE A 26 8.05 -1.48 15.82
C PHE A 26 8.88 -0.48 16.63
N SER A 27 9.00 0.77 16.21
CA SER A 27 9.61 1.82 17.03
C SER A 27 8.82 2.10 18.30
N ILE A 28 7.48 2.13 18.21
CA ILE A 28 6.61 2.44 19.35
C ILE A 28 6.36 1.18 20.21
N TRP A 29 6.05 0.04 19.59
CA TRP A 29 5.59 -1.17 20.29
C TRP A 29 6.47 -2.41 20.09
N GLY A 30 7.71 -2.27 19.59
CA GLY A 30 8.57 -3.40 19.21
C GLY A 30 8.74 -4.48 20.28
N LYS A 31 8.92 -4.11 21.56
CA LYS A 31 9.02 -5.05 22.69
C LYS A 31 7.78 -5.95 22.81
N THR A 32 6.60 -5.39 22.59
CA THR A 32 5.31 -6.08 22.68
C THR A 32 5.04 -6.89 21.42
N LEU A 33 5.34 -6.33 20.24
CA LEU A 33 5.08 -6.97 18.95
C LEU A 33 5.95 -8.22 18.73
N ILE A 34 7.20 -8.23 19.19
CA ILE A 34 8.09 -9.41 19.08
C ILE A 34 7.57 -10.62 19.88
N LYS A 35 6.89 -10.37 20.99
CA LYS A 35 6.32 -11.43 21.84
C LYS A 35 5.02 -12.01 21.28
N LYS A 36 4.41 -11.36 20.29
CA LYS A 36 3.17 -11.83 19.65
C LYS A 36 3.48 -12.77 18.48
N THR A 37 2.55 -13.67 18.18
CA THR A 37 2.60 -14.53 17.00
C THR A 37 2.63 -13.69 15.73
N ALA A 38 3.50 -14.04 14.77
CA ALA A 38 3.72 -13.26 13.55
C ALA A 38 2.43 -12.93 12.79
N TRP A 39 1.54 -13.91 12.60
CA TRP A 39 0.27 -13.73 11.91
C TRP A 39 -0.60 -12.61 12.51
N LYS A 40 -0.70 -12.53 13.85
CA LYS A 40 -1.48 -11.48 14.54
C LYS A 40 -0.90 -10.10 14.30
N VAL A 41 0.43 -9.99 14.24
CA VAL A 41 1.10 -8.72 13.94
C VAL A 41 0.89 -8.33 12.48
N ILE A 42 0.99 -9.30 11.55
CA ILE A 42 0.74 -9.06 10.12
C ILE A 42 -0.67 -8.53 9.90
N LEU A 43 -1.69 -9.14 10.50
CA LEU A 43 -3.05 -8.60 10.42
C LEU A 43 -3.17 -7.19 10.97
N LEU A 44 -2.60 -6.94 12.15
CA LEU A 44 -2.65 -5.62 12.77
C LEU A 44 -2.03 -4.56 11.86
N LEU A 45 -0.91 -4.88 11.19
CA LEU A 45 -0.23 -3.98 10.25
C LEU A 45 -0.95 -3.88 8.89
N THR A 46 -1.82 -4.84 8.57
CA THR A 46 -2.66 -4.82 7.36
C THR A 46 -3.79 -3.80 7.49
N ILE A 47 -4.34 -3.60 8.69
CA ILE A 47 -5.44 -2.64 8.93
C ILE A 47 -5.12 -1.22 8.40
N PRO A 48 -4.01 -0.56 8.79
CA PRO A 48 -3.67 0.76 8.26
C PRO A 48 -3.39 0.77 6.75
N LEU A 49 -2.98 -0.37 6.16
CA LEU A 49 -2.85 -0.49 4.70
C LEU A 49 -4.21 -0.56 4.00
N VAL A 50 -5.22 -1.17 4.62
CA VAL A 50 -6.60 -1.09 4.10
C VAL A 50 -7.10 0.34 4.14
N PHE A 51 -6.77 1.10 5.19
CA PHE A 51 -7.13 2.52 5.28
C PHE A 51 -6.53 3.37 4.15
N LEU A 52 -5.39 2.96 3.56
CA LEU A 52 -4.77 3.61 2.40
C LEU A 52 -5.79 3.86 1.28
N GLU A 53 -6.66 2.89 1.02
CA GLU A 53 -7.67 2.94 -0.06
C GLU A 53 -8.63 4.10 0.03
N PHE A 54 -8.87 4.60 1.24
CA PHE A 54 -9.81 5.69 1.44
C PHE A 54 -9.18 7.07 1.22
N TYR A 55 -7.85 7.19 1.23
CA TYR A 55 -7.17 8.48 1.14
C TYR A 55 -6.15 8.62 0.02
N TRP A 56 -5.63 7.54 -0.56
CA TRP A 56 -4.60 7.67 -1.60
C TRP A 56 -5.14 8.32 -2.88
N ILE A 57 -6.38 8.01 -3.30
CA ILE A 57 -7.00 8.65 -4.48
C ILE A 57 -7.16 10.17 -4.27
N PRO A 58 -7.80 10.65 -3.17
CA PRO A 58 -7.82 12.08 -2.86
C PRO A 58 -6.44 12.72 -2.83
N PHE A 59 -5.44 12.03 -2.27
CA PHE A 59 -4.07 12.54 -2.17
C PHE A 59 -3.40 12.70 -3.55
N VAL A 60 -3.51 11.69 -4.41
CA VAL A 60 -2.96 11.71 -5.78
C VAL A 60 -3.64 12.78 -6.64
N LYS A 61 -4.94 13.04 -6.41
CA LYS A 61 -5.66 14.18 -7.01
C LYS A 61 -5.09 15.53 -6.59
N ILE A 62 -4.81 15.72 -5.30
CA ILE A 62 -4.20 16.96 -4.77
C ILE A 62 -2.83 17.20 -5.39
N LEU A 63 -2.06 16.12 -5.64
CA LEU A 63 -0.77 16.20 -6.32
C LEU A 63 -0.87 16.51 -7.83
N GLY A 64 -2.08 16.64 -8.38
CA GLY A 64 -2.31 16.94 -9.79
C GLY A 64 -1.99 15.79 -10.73
N PHE A 65 -1.86 14.56 -10.22
CA PHE A 65 -1.58 13.40 -11.05
C PHE A 65 -2.83 13.00 -11.83
N GLN A 66 -2.73 13.08 -13.16
CA GLN A 66 -3.79 12.75 -14.09
C GLN A 66 -3.29 11.71 -15.07
N LEU A 67 -4.06 10.65 -15.27
CA LEU A 67 -3.74 9.58 -16.22
C LEU A 67 -4.92 9.41 -17.17
N TYR A 68 -4.74 9.81 -18.42
CA TYR A 68 -5.72 9.63 -19.48
C TYR A 68 -5.31 8.48 -20.40
N THR A 69 -6.25 7.93 -21.15
CA THR A 69 -5.96 6.94 -22.20
C THR A 69 -6.83 7.19 -23.41
N ASP A 70 -6.22 7.09 -24.59
CA ASP A 70 -6.92 7.08 -25.87
C ASP A 70 -7.12 5.65 -26.40
N ASN A 71 -6.77 4.63 -25.60
CA ASN A 71 -6.90 3.24 -26.01
C ASN A 71 -8.39 2.81 -26.00
N PRO A 72 -9.00 2.51 -27.16
CA PRO A 72 -10.42 2.20 -27.25
C PRO A 72 -10.81 0.94 -26.46
N GLU A 73 -9.93 -0.05 -26.32
CA GLU A 73 -10.20 -1.25 -25.52
C GLU A 73 -10.34 -0.92 -24.04
N LEU A 74 -9.53 0.01 -23.53
CA LEU A 74 -9.61 0.46 -22.14
C LEU A 74 -10.83 1.33 -21.90
N LEU A 75 -11.16 2.22 -22.85
CA LEU A 75 -12.36 3.03 -22.79
C LEU A 75 -13.62 2.15 -22.73
N VAL A 76 -13.68 1.09 -23.52
CA VAL A 76 -14.78 0.10 -23.48
C VAL A 76 -14.76 -0.70 -22.18
N TYR A 77 -13.59 -1.21 -21.75
CA TYR A 77 -13.47 -2.03 -20.53
C TYR A 77 -13.94 -1.29 -19.27
N PHE A 78 -13.62 0.00 -19.16
CA PHE A 78 -14.06 0.84 -18.05
C PHE A 78 -15.39 1.56 -18.28
N ASN A 79 -15.96 1.44 -19.48
CA ASN A 79 -17.16 2.17 -19.91
C ASN A 79 -17.01 3.69 -19.68
N THR A 80 -15.98 4.27 -20.27
CA THR A 80 -15.53 5.65 -20.04
C THR A 80 -15.05 6.32 -21.33
N ASP A 81 -14.70 7.61 -21.27
CA ASP A 81 -14.18 8.40 -22.39
C ASP A 81 -12.73 8.84 -22.17
N SER A 82 -12.09 9.41 -23.19
CA SER A 82 -10.70 9.86 -23.13
C SER A 82 -10.46 11.06 -22.21
N GLN A 83 -11.53 11.75 -21.78
CA GLN A 83 -11.44 12.87 -20.83
C GLN A 83 -11.50 12.42 -19.38
N THR A 84 -11.81 11.14 -19.13
CA THR A 84 -11.92 10.60 -17.79
C THR A 84 -10.55 10.22 -17.25
N ASN A 85 -10.20 10.73 -16.06
CA ASN A 85 -8.98 10.35 -15.37
C ASN A 85 -9.08 8.89 -14.88
N LEU A 86 -8.22 8.01 -15.38
CA LEU A 86 -8.20 6.58 -15.03
C LEU A 86 -7.96 6.33 -13.53
N VAL A 87 -7.32 7.26 -12.82
CA VAL A 87 -7.13 7.17 -11.37
C VAL A 87 -8.48 7.13 -10.63
N ASP A 88 -9.48 7.83 -11.16
CA ASP A 88 -10.82 7.95 -10.54
C ASP A 88 -11.64 6.67 -10.72
N LEU A 89 -11.25 5.85 -11.70
CA LEU A 89 -11.89 4.58 -12.01
C LEU A 89 -11.28 3.44 -11.19
N PHE A 90 -10.20 3.70 -10.44
CA PHE A 90 -9.58 2.71 -9.57
C PHE A 90 -10.49 2.40 -8.39
N LYS A 91 -10.91 1.15 -8.27
CA LYS A 91 -11.79 0.67 -7.20
C LYS A 91 -11.15 -0.50 -6.48
N LEU A 92 -11.44 -0.59 -5.18
CA LEU A 92 -11.09 -1.74 -4.38
C LEU A 92 -11.69 -3.01 -5.01
N ARG A 93 -10.81 -3.95 -5.33
CA ARG A 93 -11.14 -5.32 -5.75
C ARG A 93 -10.56 -6.31 -4.75
N TRP A 94 -11.08 -7.54 -4.71
CA TRP A 94 -10.58 -8.62 -3.85
C TRP A 94 -9.06 -8.83 -3.93
N LEU A 95 -8.45 -8.62 -5.10
CA LEU A 95 -7.00 -8.69 -5.28
C LEU A 95 -6.22 -7.70 -4.38
N HIS A 96 -6.78 -6.53 -4.07
CA HIS A 96 -6.14 -5.52 -3.22
C HIS A 96 -6.03 -6.00 -1.78
N LEU A 97 -6.99 -6.80 -1.28
CA LEU A 97 -6.88 -7.41 0.05
C LEU A 97 -5.66 -8.33 0.15
N PHE A 98 -5.36 -9.06 -0.93
CA PHE A 98 -4.14 -9.89 -0.99
C PHE A 98 -2.87 -9.02 -1.02
N VAL A 99 -2.90 -7.92 -1.79
CA VAL A 99 -1.81 -6.93 -1.80
C VAL A 99 -1.58 -6.33 -0.41
N PHE A 100 -2.63 -6.04 0.36
CA PHE A 100 -2.47 -5.54 1.74
C PHE A 100 -1.93 -6.57 2.70
N LEU A 101 -2.34 -7.84 2.57
CA LEU A 101 -1.78 -8.91 3.40
C LEU A 101 -0.27 -9.09 3.11
N ILE A 102 0.12 -9.04 1.84
CA ILE A 102 1.54 -9.00 1.45
C ILE A 102 2.21 -7.76 2.04
N GLY A 103 1.58 -6.59 1.95
CA GLY A 103 2.06 -5.35 2.54
C GLY A 103 2.27 -5.48 4.05
N GLY A 104 1.31 -6.05 4.79
CA GLY A 104 1.42 -6.28 6.23
C GLY A 104 2.53 -7.28 6.59
N TYR A 105 2.75 -8.29 5.74
CA TYR A 105 3.90 -9.19 5.86
C TYR A 105 5.23 -8.45 5.65
N ILE A 106 5.32 -7.61 4.62
CA ILE A 106 6.50 -6.77 4.35
C ILE A 106 6.75 -5.81 5.53
N SER A 107 5.71 -5.12 6.02
CA SER A 107 5.77 -4.26 7.21
C SER A 107 6.31 -5.00 8.42
N TYR A 108 5.82 -6.21 8.69
CA TYR A 108 6.30 -7.03 9.79
C TYR A 108 7.79 -7.35 9.66
N ARG A 109 8.21 -7.81 8.47
CA ARG A 109 9.60 -8.20 8.20
C ARG A 109 10.56 -7.02 8.36
N ILE A 110 10.23 -5.89 7.73
CA ILE A 110 11.05 -4.68 7.76
C ILE A 110 11.09 -4.10 9.17
N GLY A 111 9.93 -3.89 9.80
CA GLY A 111 9.84 -3.31 11.14
C GLY A 111 10.60 -4.13 12.18
N LYS A 112 10.44 -5.46 12.15
CA LYS A 112 11.18 -6.37 13.04
C LYS A 112 12.69 -6.31 12.80
N TRP A 113 13.11 -6.32 11.53
CA TRP A 113 14.53 -6.26 11.18
C TRP A 113 15.18 -4.95 11.65
N VAL A 114 14.56 -3.81 11.35
CA VAL A 114 15.04 -2.48 11.78
C VAL A 114 15.14 -2.44 13.31
N TYR A 115 14.10 -2.85 14.02
CA TYR A 115 14.08 -2.81 15.48
C TYR A 115 15.16 -3.67 16.13
N LEU A 116 15.36 -4.91 15.66
CA LEU A 116 16.39 -5.80 16.18
C LEU A 116 17.80 -5.29 15.89
N LYS A 117 18.01 -4.71 14.70
CA LYS A 117 19.28 -4.08 14.33
C LYS A 117 19.59 -2.85 15.19
N THR A 118 18.59 -2.03 15.49
CA THR A 118 18.75 -0.89 16.39
C THR A 118 19.11 -1.35 17.80
N LEU A 119 18.46 -2.40 18.32
CA LEU A 119 18.80 -2.96 19.63
C LEU A 119 20.21 -3.55 19.70
N SER A 120 20.68 -4.20 18.63
CA SER A 120 22.05 -4.75 18.61
C SER A 120 23.13 -3.68 18.60
N ASN A 121 22.85 -2.51 18.00
CA ASN A 121 23.80 -1.40 17.95
C ASN A 121 23.89 -0.59 19.26
N ILE A 122 22.97 -0.82 20.20
CA ILE A 122 22.95 -0.15 21.52
C ILE A 122 23.70 -1.00 22.58
N LYS A 123 24.03 -2.26 22.27
CA LYS A 123 24.85 -3.13 23.12
C LYS A 123 26.33 -2.94 22.83
#